data_AF-A0A9W8GEK6-F1
#
_entry.id   AF-A0A9W8GEK6-F1
#
_cell.length_a   1.000
_cell.length_b   1.000
_cell.length_c   1.000
_cell.angle_alpha   90.00
_cell.angle_beta   90.00
_cell.angle_gamma   90.00
#
_symmetry.space_group_name_H-M   'P 1'
#
loop_
_entity.id
_entity.type
_entity.pdbx_description
1 polymer ?
#
loop_
_entity_poly.entity_id
_entity_poly.type
_entity_poly.pdbx_seq_one_letter_code
_entity_poly.pdbx_strand_id
1 'polypeptide(L)'
;MDVSQSEAESDYDDLAKARKLAIKRNTKRGKTADADEFSTILTSILAQDSRDTNAPIMAKDRTRENQIREELISYRARKALVDEKRQLLNKDRVIPTLENFDYERKLRKVATRGVIKLFNVIKAQQTELTHITKTPTTRTEKVAEMSKSKFLDLLKAKTS
;
A
#
# COMPACT_ATOMS: atom_id res chain seq x y z
N MET A 1 -13.67 3.52 3.26
CA MET A 1 -13.62 2.21 3.94
C MET A 1 -12.52 1.42 3.23
N ASP A 2 -11.28 1.68 3.63
CA ASP A 2 -10.06 0.97 3.18
C ASP A 2 -9.07 1.11 4.35
N VAL A 3 -9.44 0.51 5.49
CA VAL A 3 -8.67 0.55 6.76
C VAL A 3 -7.98 -0.80 7.01
N SER A 4 -8.22 -1.80 6.15
CA SER A 4 -7.91 -3.20 6.44
C SER A 4 -6.49 -3.65 6.07
N GLN A 5 -5.72 -2.84 5.34
CA GLN A 5 -4.35 -3.22 4.90
C GLN A 5 -3.23 -2.48 5.65
N SER A 6 -3.53 -1.45 6.44
CA SER A 6 -2.54 -0.78 7.29
C SER A 6 -2.36 -1.46 8.65
N GLU A 7 -3.33 -2.23 9.13
CA GLU A 7 -3.29 -2.85 10.47
C GLU A 7 -2.53 -4.17 10.50
N ALA A 8 -2.49 -4.93 9.40
CA ALA A 8 -1.76 -6.21 9.36
C ALA A 8 -0.22 -6.06 9.26
N GLU A 9 0.27 -4.87 8.91
CA GLU A 9 1.70 -4.58 8.68
C GLU A 9 2.43 -4.01 9.92
N SER A 10 1.71 -3.45 10.90
CA SER A 10 2.31 -3.03 12.18
C SER A 10 2.71 -4.22 13.05
N ASP A 11 1.99 -5.34 12.93
CA ASP A 11 2.18 -6.50 13.80
C ASP A 11 3.57 -7.13 13.66
N TYR A 12 4.16 -7.19 12.47
CA TYR A 12 5.49 -7.81 12.30
C TYR A 12 6.65 -6.94 12.81
N ASP A 13 6.60 -5.63 12.57
CA ASP A 13 7.61 -4.70 13.09
C ASP A 13 7.50 -4.55 14.62
N ASP A 14 6.30 -4.63 15.18
CA ASP A 14 6.08 -4.56 16.62
C ASP A 14 6.46 -5.88 17.32
N LEU A 15 6.24 -7.04 16.70
CA LEU A 15 6.76 -8.33 17.18
C LEU A 15 8.30 -8.38 17.14
N ALA A 16 8.94 -7.82 16.11
CA ALA A 16 10.39 -7.73 16.02
C ALA A 16 11.00 -6.82 17.11
N LYS A 17 10.37 -5.67 17.37
CA LYS A 17 10.73 -4.76 18.48
C LYS A 17 10.53 -5.44 19.83
N ALA A 18 9.41 -6.13 20.04
CA ALA A 18 9.11 -6.87 21.26
C ALA A 18 10.14 -7.98 21.53
N ARG A 19 10.55 -8.73 20.49
CA ARG A 19 11.61 -9.74 20.59
C ARG A 19 12.96 -9.12 20.96
N LYS A 20 13.32 -7.98 20.38
CA LYS A 20 14.57 -7.26 20.70
C LYS A 20 14.60 -6.74 22.15
N LEU A 21 13.47 -6.24 22.65
CA LEU A 21 13.31 -5.85 24.06
C LEU A 21 13.39 -7.07 25.00
N ALA A 22 12.82 -8.20 24.59
CA ALA A 22 12.85 -9.44 25.35
C ALA A 22 14.25 -10.08 25.44
N ILE A 23 15.12 -9.89 24.46
CA ILE A 23 16.52 -10.32 24.50
C ILE A 23 17.33 -9.42 25.45
N LYS A 24 17.08 -8.10 25.44
CA LYS A 24 17.77 -7.11 26.29
C LYS A 24 17.52 -7.31 27.80
N ARG A 25 16.37 -7.86 28.20
CA ARG A 25 16.07 -8.17 29.62
C ARG A 25 16.83 -9.38 30.16
N ASN A 26 17.21 -10.34 29.30
CA ASN A 26 17.88 -11.57 29.73
C ASN A 26 19.39 -11.42 29.91
N THR A 27 20.03 -10.39 29.32
CA THR A 27 21.47 -10.13 29.45
C THR A 27 21.87 -9.37 30.72
N LYS A 28 20.90 -9.06 31.61
CA LYS A 28 21.12 -8.34 32.87
C LYS A 28 21.36 -9.25 34.08
N ARG A 29 21.35 -10.58 33.94
CA ARG A 29 21.64 -11.51 35.03
C ARG A 29 23.12 -11.91 34.99
N GLY A 30 23.91 -11.33 35.90
CA GLY A 30 25.24 -11.80 36.33
C GLY A 30 26.30 -12.00 35.24
N LYS A 31 26.92 -10.91 34.77
CA LYS A 31 28.21 -11.00 34.05
C LYS A 31 29.33 -11.17 35.07
N THR A 32 29.86 -12.38 35.22
CA THR A 32 31.20 -12.58 35.78
C THR A 32 32.18 -12.27 34.65
N ALA A 33 32.85 -11.12 34.72
CA ALA A 33 33.74 -10.61 33.66
C ALA A 33 34.84 -11.61 33.27
N ASP A 34 35.25 -12.48 34.21
CA ASP A 34 36.36 -13.42 34.03
C ASP A 34 36.10 -14.50 32.98
N ALA A 35 34.86 -14.97 32.81
CA ALA A 35 34.52 -16.03 31.85
C ALA A 35 34.45 -15.49 30.41
N ASP A 36 33.90 -14.29 30.24
CA ASP A 36 33.80 -13.63 28.94
C ASP A 36 35.21 -13.24 28.45
N GLU A 37 36.05 -12.64 29.31
CA GLU A 37 37.43 -12.28 28.97
C GLU A 37 38.30 -13.51 28.65
N PHE A 38 38.21 -14.57 29.46
CA PHE A 38 38.92 -15.82 29.19
C PHE A 38 38.52 -16.44 27.84
N SER A 39 37.23 -16.41 27.50
CA SER A 39 36.75 -16.90 26.20
C SER A 39 37.27 -16.06 25.02
N THR A 40 37.42 -14.74 25.17
CA THR A 40 37.99 -13.86 24.13
C THR A 40 39.47 -14.11 23.89
N ILE A 41 40.24 -14.37 24.96
CA ILE A 41 41.66 -14.72 24.86
C ILE A 41 41.81 -16.08 24.16
N LEU A 42 41.04 -17.09 24.57
CA LEU A 42 41.09 -18.41 23.93
C LEU A 42 40.69 -18.36 22.44
N THR A 43 39.65 -17.60 22.08
CA THR A 43 39.23 -17.44 20.67
C THR A 43 40.26 -16.69 19.83
N SER A 44 40.93 -15.68 20.41
CA SER A 44 42.03 -14.98 19.73
C SER A 44 43.25 -15.87 19.49
N ILE A 45 43.58 -16.75 20.45
CA ILE A 45 44.69 -17.70 20.35
C ILE A 45 44.36 -18.80 19.34
N LEU A 46 43.12 -19.27 19.33
CA LEU A 46 42.66 -20.27 18.37
C LEU A 46 42.42 -19.70 16.96
N ALA A 47 42.46 -18.36 16.79
CA ALA A 47 42.00 -17.66 15.59
C ALA A 47 40.62 -18.14 15.09
N GLN A 48 39.80 -18.66 16.01
CA GLN A 48 38.53 -19.25 15.70
C GLN A 48 37.47 -18.14 15.77
N ASP A 49 36.99 -17.75 14.60
CA ASP A 49 35.95 -16.74 14.47
C ASP A 49 34.66 -17.30 15.11
N SER A 50 34.24 -16.75 16.26
CA SER A 50 33.10 -17.22 17.06
C SER A 50 31.75 -16.87 16.42
N ARG A 51 31.63 -17.04 15.10
CA ARG A 51 30.40 -16.80 14.31
C ARG A 51 29.29 -17.80 14.60
N ASP A 52 29.56 -18.76 15.49
CA ASP A 52 28.68 -19.86 15.86
C ASP A 52 28.41 -19.85 17.37
N THR A 53 27.53 -18.95 17.81
CA THR A 53 26.96 -19.04 19.16
C THR A 53 25.46 -19.36 19.07
N ASN A 54 25.10 -20.50 19.68
CA ASN A 54 23.77 -20.97 20.13
C ASN A 54 22.95 -21.95 19.28
N ALA A 55 23.40 -22.38 18.09
CA ALA A 55 22.70 -23.46 17.37
C ALA A 55 23.70 -24.44 16.71
N PRO A 56 23.44 -25.76 16.78
CA PRO A 56 24.25 -26.75 16.07
C PRO A 56 24.20 -26.52 14.56
N ILE A 57 25.32 -26.73 13.88
CA ILE A 57 25.56 -26.38 12.46
C ILE A 57 24.48 -26.94 11.51
N MET A 58 23.88 -28.09 11.85
CA MET A 58 22.82 -28.73 11.06
C MET A 58 21.46 -28.00 11.11
N ALA A 59 21.22 -27.14 12.10
CA ALA A 59 20.02 -26.29 12.18
C ALA A 59 20.15 -25.02 11.31
N LYS A 60 21.37 -24.69 10.84
CA LYS A 60 21.69 -23.48 10.09
C LYS A 60 21.74 -23.79 8.60
N ASP A 61 20.61 -23.64 7.93
CA ASP A 61 20.57 -23.68 6.47
C ASP A 61 20.98 -22.32 5.89
N ARG A 62 22.25 -22.18 5.52
CA ARG A 62 22.81 -20.94 4.98
C ARG A 62 22.13 -20.49 3.69
N THR A 63 21.62 -21.44 2.90
CA THR A 63 20.90 -21.12 1.65
C THR A 63 19.55 -20.48 1.97
N ARG A 64 18.79 -21.07 2.91
CA ARG A 64 17.52 -20.52 3.38
C ARG A 64 17.69 -19.16 4.06
N GLU A 65 18.73 -18.97 4.88
CA GLU A 65 18.99 -17.67 5.50
C GLU A 65 19.28 -16.57 4.46
N ASN A 66 20.05 -16.90 3.41
CA ASN A 66 20.34 -15.96 2.35
C ASN A 66 19.09 -15.62 1.53
N GLN A 67 18.25 -16.62 1.22
CA GLN A 67 16.96 -16.40 0.58
C GLN A 67 16.06 -15.48 1.41
N ILE A 68 15.95 -15.71 2.72
CA ILE A 68 15.17 -14.85 3.63
C ILE A 68 15.74 -13.42 3.66
N ARG A 69 17.07 -13.27 3.65
CA ARG A 69 17.73 -11.95 3.59
C ARG A 69 17.43 -11.24 2.28
N GLU A 70 17.53 -11.93 1.15
CA GLU A 70 17.22 -11.41 -0.19
C GLU A 70 15.74 -11.03 -0.32
N GLU A 71 14.84 -11.87 0.19
CA GLU A 71 13.40 -11.59 0.27
C GLU A 71 13.13 -10.34 1.13
N LEU A 72 13.77 -10.21 2.30
CA LEU A 72 13.61 -9.03 3.15
C LEU A 72 14.14 -7.76 2.49
N ILE A 73 15.29 -7.83 1.80
CA ILE A 73 15.88 -6.70 1.09
C ILE A 73 14.98 -6.29 -0.09
N SER A 74 14.53 -7.25 -0.89
CA SER A 74 13.66 -7.00 -2.03
C SER A 74 12.29 -6.47 -1.60
N TYR A 75 11.74 -6.97 -0.50
CA TYR A 75 10.50 -6.46 0.10
C TYR A 75 10.67 -5.01 0.58
N ARG A 76 11.74 -4.68 1.30
CA ARG A 76 12.03 -3.31 1.73
C ARG A 76 12.20 -2.36 0.55
N ALA A 77 12.90 -2.80 -0.49
CA ALA A 77 13.06 -2.02 -1.72
C ALA A 77 11.70 -1.76 -2.40
N ARG A 78 10.85 -2.79 -2.53
CA ARG A 78 9.48 -2.65 -3.06
C ARG A 78 8.65 -1.68 -2.22
N LYS A 79 8.72 -1.79 -0.89
CA LYS A 79 7.99 -0.90 0.03
C LYS A 79 8.41 0.56 -0.14
N ALA A 80 9.73 0.82 -0.19
CA ALA A 80 10.25 2.17 -0.43
C ALA A 80 9.73 2.77 -1.75
N LEU A 81 9.72 1.99 -2.83
CA LEU A 81 9.19 2.44 -4.12
C LEU A 81 7.68 2.73 -4.09
N VAL A 82 6.90 1.92 -3.36
CA VAL A 82 5.46 2.15 -3.18
C VAL A 82 5.23 3.42 -2.37
N ASP A 83 6.00 3.63 -1.30
CA ASP A 83 5.91 4.82 -0.46
C ASP A 83 6.29 6.07 -1.24
N GLU A 84 7.33 6.04 -2.07
CA GLU A 84 7.69 7.14 -2.97
C GLU A 84 6.55 7.47 -3.94
N LYS A 85 5.99 6.46 -4.63
CA LYS A 85 4.83 6.66 -5.51
C LYS A 85 3.64 7.24 -4.76
N ARG A 86 3.38 6.75 -3.55
CA ARG A 86 2.31 7.26 -2.70
C ARG A 86 2.57 8.69 -2.27
N GLN A 87 3.81 9.05 -1.93
CA GLN A 87 4.20 10.41 -1.61
C GLN A 87 3.99 11.33 -2.82
N LEU A 88 4.46 10.93 -4.01
CA LEU A 88 4.24 11.66 -5.27
C LEU A 88 2.76 11.97 -5.53
N LEU A 89 1.88 10.97 -5.40
CA LEU A 89 0.44 11.14 -5.61
C LEU A 89 -0.25 11.98 -4.53
N ASN A 90 0.29 12.02 -3.31
CA ASN A 90 -0.27 12.78 -2.20
C ASN A 90 0.34 14.19 -2.05
N LYS A 91 1.30 14.59 -2.90
CA LYS A 91 1.93 15.93 -2.84
C LYS A 91 0.91 17.06 -2.84
N ASP A 92 -0.12 16.92 -3.66
CA ASP A 92 -1.14 17.96 -3.83
C ASP A 92 -2.38 17.74 -2.95
N ARG A 93 -2.41 16.66 -2.15
CA ARG A 93 -3.57 16.31 -1.33
C ARG A 93 -3.52 17.04 0.01
N VAL A 94 -4.28 18.12 0.13
CA VAL A 94 -4.48 18.83 1.40
C VAL A 94 -5.49 18.07 2.27
N ILE A 95 -5.07 17.67 3.48
CA ILE A 95 -5.97 17.06 4.47
C ILE A 95 -6.78 18.19 5.13
N PRO A 96 -8.13 18.15 5.12
CA PRO A 96 -8.92 19.20 5.72
C PRO A 96 -8.74 19.23 7.24
N THR A 97 -8.46 20.41 7.78
CA THR A 97 -8.49 20.71 9.21
C THR A 97 -9.93 20.93 9.71
N LEU A 98 -10.15 20.90 11.03
CA LEU A 98 -11.49 21.02 11.63
C LEU A 98 -12.25 22.27 11.16
N GLU A 99 -11.54 23.38 10.97
CA GLU A 99 -12.10 24.67 10.52
C GLU A 99 -12.53 24.66 9.04
N ASN A 100 -11.77 23.97 8.18
CA ASN A 100 -12.02 23.92 6.73
C ASN A 100 -12.95 22.76 6.32
N PHE A 101 -13.29 21.88 7.26
CA PHE A 101 -14.01 20.64 6.99
C PHE A 101 -15.40 20.86 6.40
N ASP A 102 -16.13 21.87 6.86
CA ASP A 102 -17.48 22.15 6.36
C ASP A 102 -17.49 22.71 4.95
N TYR A 103 -16.52 23.57 4.61
CA TYR A 103 -16.34 24.09 3.26
C TYR A 103 -15.95 22.97 2.29
N GLU A 104 -14.97 22.15 2.67
CA GLU A 104 -14.52 20.99 1.90
C GLU A 104 -15.63 19.96 1.69
N ARG A 105 -16.46 19.71 2.72
CA ARG A 105 -17.64 18.83 2.62
C ARG A 105 -18.64 19.34 1.59
N LYS A 106 -18.86 20.66 1.49
CA LYS A 106 -19.74 21.26 0.48
C LYS A 106 -19.16 21.06 -0.91
N LEU A 107 -17.88 21.34 -1.12
CA LEU A 107 -17.20 21.13 -2.41
C LEU A 107 -17.25 19.67 -2.85
N ARG A 108 -16.99 18.73 -1.94
CA ARG A 108 -17.10 17.29 -2.20
C ARG A 108 -18.49 16.90 -2.66
N LYS A 109 -19.53 17.40 -2.01
CA LYS A 109 -20.93 17.14 -2.41
C LYS A 109 -21.24 17.73 -3.79
N VAL A 110 -20.72 18.90 -4.13
CA VAL A 110 -20.90 19.50 -5.47
C VAL A 110 -20.21 18.65 -6.54
N ALA A 111 -18.97 18.23 -6.30
CA ALA A 111 -18.23 17.37 -7.21
C ALA A 111 -18.91 16.00 -7.41
N THR A 112 -19.34 15.34 -6.34
CA THR A 112 -20.03 14.04 -6.44
C THR A 112 -21.38 14.16 -7.14
N ARG A 113 -22.14 15.24 -6.89
CA ARG A 113 -23.38 15.53 -7.64
C ARG A 113 -23.10 15.68 -9.14
N GLY A 114 -22.00 16.31 -9.53
CA GLY A 114 -21.57 16.39 -10.93
C GLY A 114 -21.31 15.02 -11.54
N VAL A 115 -20.46 14.21 -10.89
CA VAL A 115 -20.11 12.86 -11.37
C VAL A 115 -21.35 11.95 -11.47
N ILE A 116 -22.24 11.99 -10.48
CA ILE A 116 -23.49 11.20 -10.49
C ILE A 116 -24.41 11.63 -11.64
N LYS A 117 -24.54 12.94 -11.91
CA LYS A 117 -25.31 13.43 -13.06
C LYS A 117 -24.75 12.90 -14.37
N LEU A 118 -23.42 12.96 -14.58
CA LEU A 118 -22.80 12.44 -15.80
C LEU A 118 -23.00 10.92 -15.93
N PHE A 119 -22.78 10.16 -14.85
CA PHE A 119 -22.96 8.71 -14.84
C PHE A 119 -24.40 8.31 -15.18
N ASN A 120 -25.39 8.98 -14.57
CA ASN A 120 -26.80 8.70 -14.82
C ASN A 120 -27.19 8.99 -16.27
N VAL A 121 -26.64 10.02 -16.90
CA VAL A 121 -26.94 10.30 -18.30
C VAL A 121 -26.23 9.34 -19.26
N ILE A 122 -24.97 8.99 -19.01
CA ILE A 122 -24.27 7.95 -19.80
C ILE A 122 -25.03 6.62 -19.72
N LYS A 123 -25.48 6.25 -18.51
CA LYS A 123 -26.28 5.05 -18.29
C LYS A 123 -27.59 5.10 -19.08
N ALA A 124 -28.31 6.22 -19.03
CA ALA A 124 -29.54 6.40 -19.81
C ALA A 124 -29.30 6.26 -21.33
N GLN A 125 -28.23 6.87 -21.85
CA GLN A 125 -27.87 6.77 -23.26
C GLN A 125 -27.55 5.33 -23.67
N GLN A 126 -26.74 4.62 -22.87
CA GLN A 126 -26.42 3.22 -23.13
C GLN A 126 -27.68 2.35 -23.11
N THR A 127 -28.57 2.56 -22.15
CA THR A 127 -29.86 1.84 -22.11
C THR A 127 -30.72 2.14 -23.34
N GLU A 128 -30.86 3.40 -23.74
CA GLU A 128 -31.63 3.80 -24.93
C GLU A 128 -31.06 3.15 -26.21
N LEU A 129 -29.74 3.16 -26.38
CA LEU A 129 -29.09 2.48 -27.51
C LEU A 129 -29.35 0.97 -27.50
N THR A 130 -29.26 0.32 -26.34
CA THR A 130 -29.55 -1.13 -26.24
C THR A 130 -31.03 -1.46 -26.48
N HIS A 131 -31.94 -0.53 -26.20
CA HIS A 131 -33.36 -0.66 -26.53
C HIS A 131 -33.61 -0.50 -28.04
N ILE A 132 -32.91 0.44 -28.70
CA ILE A 132 -33.02 0.68 -30.14
C ILE A 132 -32.42 -0.47 -30.96
N THR A 133 -31.34 -1.12 -30.50
CA THR A 133 -30.77 -2.29 -31.19
C THR A 133 -31.66 -3.54 -31.15
N LYS A 134 -32.67 -3.59 -30.27
CA LYS A 134 -33.66 -4.68 -30.22
C LYS A 134 -34.78 -4.51 -31.26
N THR A 135 -34.92 -3.32 -31.83
CA THR A 135 -35.81 -3.06 -32.97
C THR A 135 -34.98 -3.09 -34.26
N PRO A 136 -35.17 -4.07 -35.16
CA PRO A 136 -34.38 -4.12 -36.38
C PRO A 136 -34.93 -3.06 -37.34
N THR A 137 -34.16 -1.99 -37.61
CA THR A 137 -34.04 -1.32 -38.92
C THR A 137 -33.27 0.01 -38.84
N THR A 138 -32.13 0.09 -39.55
CA THR A 138 -31.63 1.27 -40.29
C THR A 138 -31.08 2.52 -39.58
N ARG A 139 -30.65 2.46 -38.31
CA ARG A 139 -30.09 3.66 -37.61
C ARG A 139 -28.68 3.52 -37.03
N THR A 140 -27.99 2.40 -37.25
CA THR A 140 -26.71 2.08 -36.59
C THR A 140 -25.54 2.99 -36.98
N GLU A 141 -25.57 3.60 -38.16
CA GLU A 141 -24.44 4.41 -38.67
C GLU A 141 -24.50 5.88 -38.22
N LYS A 142 -25.68 6.44 -38.00
CA LYS A 142 -25.87 7.87 -37.67
C LYS A 142 -25.56 8.22 -36.20
N VAL A 143 -25.35 7.22 -35.34
CA VAL A 143 -25.14 7.44 -33.90
C VAL A 143 -23.65 7.59 -33.56
N ALA A 144 -22.76 6.95 -34.33
CA ALA A 144 -21.32 7.09 -34.16
C ALA A 144 -20.79 8.49 -34.55
N GLU A 145 -21.52 9.19 -35.41
CA GLU A 145 -21.15 10.51 -35.96
C GLU A 145 -21.83 11.70 -35.28
N MET A 146 -22.72 11.48 -34.30
CA MET A 146 -23.23 12.59 -33.48
C MET A 146 -22.12 13.04 -32.53
N SER A 147 -21.31 13.94 -33.08
CA SER A 147 -20.19 14.67 -32.51
C SER A 147 -20.27 14.84 -31.00
N LYS A 148 -19.15 14.59 -30.31
CA LYS A 148 -18.98 14.78 -28.86
C LYS A 148 -19.53 16.13 -28.35
N SER A 149 -19.51 17.17 -29.19
CA SER A 149 -20.12 18.48 -28.94
C SER A 149 -21.65 18.45 -28.88
N LYS A 150 -22.32 17.74 -29.80
CA LYS A 150 -23.78 17.57 -29.80
C LYS A 150 -24.26 16.72 -28.60
N PHE A 151 -23.45 15.74 -28.19
CA PHE A 151 -23.67 14.99 -26.95
C PHE A 151 -23.59 15.90 -25.72
N LEU A 152 -22.57 16.75 -25.61
CA LEU A 152 -22.45 17.72 -24.52
C LEU A 152 -23.61 18.72 -24.50
N ASP A 153 -24.14 19.09 -25.66
CA ASP A 153 -25.27 20.03 -25.77
C ASP A 153 -26.58 19.40 -25.28
N LEU A 154 -26.85 18.14 -25.65
CA LEU A 154 -27.95 17.34 -25.09
C LEU A 154 -27.79 17.09 -23.59
N LEU A 155 -26.55 16.88 -23.11
CA LEU A 155 -26.24 16.78 -21.68
C LEU A 155 -26.56 18.07 -20.93
N LYS A 156 -26.24 19.22 -21.51
CA LYS A 156 -26.51 20.53 -20.93
C LYS A 156 -28.01 20.82 -20.89
N ALA A 157 -28.74 20.48 -21.95
CA ALA A 157 -30.19 20.63 -22.03
C ALA A 157 -30.96 19.76 -21.01
N LYS A 158 -30.46 18.54 -20.70
CA LYS A 158 -31.09 17.65 -19.71
C LYS A 158 -30.73 17.98 -18.26
N THR A 159 -29.70 18.80 -18.03
CA THR A 159 -29.17 19.11 -16.68
C THR A 159 -29.47 20.53 -16.19
N SER A 160 -29.87 21.45 -17.08
CA SER A 160 -30.53 22.73 -16.76
C SER A 160 -31.95 22.52 -16.26
#